data_AF-A0A7W0Z3V2-F1
#
_entry.id   AF-A0A7W0Z3V2-F1
#
_cell.length_a   1.000
_cell.length_b   1.000
_cell.length_c   1.000
_cell.angle_alpha   90.00
_cell.angle_beta   90.00
_cell.angle_gamma   90.00
#
_symmetry.space_group_name_H-M   'P 1'
#
loop_
_entity.id
_entity.type
_entity.pdbx_description
1 polymer ?
#
loop_
_entity_poly.entity_id
_entity_poly.type
_entity_poly.pdbx_seq_one_letter_code
_entity_poly.pdbx_strand_id
1 'polypeptide(L)' 'QKAVLSVSTALADAPGLGDVALSLPSVVGRGGVELVMPPVLAGAERAALEQSAALLSETLAGLRIGSR' A
#
# COMPACT_ATOMS: atom_id res chain seq x y z
N GLN A 1 5.14 -22.66 5.51
CA GLN A 1 5.45 -22.21 4.13
C GLN A 1 5.19 -20.71 4.04
N LYS A 2 5.95 -19.97 3.24
CA LYS A 2 5.79 -18.52 3.00
C LYS A 2 5.72 -18.30 1.49
N ALA A 3 4.96 -17.31 1.05
CA ALA A 3 4.81 -16.96 -0.37
C ALA A 3 4.97 -15.46 -0.61
N VAL A 4 5.46 -15.09 -1.78
CA VAL A 4 5.49 -13.69 -2.24
C VAL A 4 4.22 -13.43 -3.03
N LEU A 5 3.41 -12.48 -2.57
CA LEU A 5 2.12 -12.13 -3.19
C LEU A 5 1.98 -10.61 -3.28
N SER A 6 1.31 -10.15 -4.33
CA SER A 6 0.84 -8.76 -4.41
C SER A 6 -0.46 -8.64 -3.62
N VAL A 7 -0.40 -7.97 -2.46
CA VAL A 7 -1.53 -7.82 -1.54
C VAL A 7 -1.65 -6.37 -1.06
N SER A 8 -2.89 -5.91 -0.85
CA SER A 8 -3.15 -4.59 -0.30
C SER A 8 -2.78 -4.55 1.17
N THR A 9 -1.84 -3.67 1.53
CA THR A 9 -1.29 -3.56 2.88
C THR A 9 -1.22 -2.09 3.27
N ALA A 10 -1.63 -1.76 4.49
CA ALA A 10 -1.42 -0.43 5.06
C ALA A 10 0.08 -0.17 5.21
N LEU A 11 0.55 0.93 4.61
CA LEU A 11 1.95 1.30 4.66
C LEU A 11 2.14 2.38 5.72
N ALA A 12 2.52 1.96 6.92
CA ALA A 12 3.01 2.92 7.90
C ALA A 12 4.32 3.53 7.36
N ASP A 13 4.34 4.85 7.24
CA ASP A 13 5.55 5.67 6.98
C ASP A 13 6.24 5.49 5.62
N ALA A 14 5.54 5.02 4.58
CA ALA A 14 6.12 4.96 3.23
C ALA A 14 6.24 6.38 2.61
N PRO A 15 7.48 6.86 2.31
CA PRO A 15 7.68 8.22 1.81
C PRO A 15 6.95 8.43 0.48
N GLY A 16 6.06 9.42 0.43
CA GLY A 16 5.29 9.79 -0.77
C GLY A 16 3.99 8.99 -0.98
N LEU A 17 3.69 7.98 -0.15
CA LEU A 17 2.48 7.14 -0.32
C LEU A 17 1.39 7.42 0.72
N GLY A 18 1.66 8.20 1.77
CA GLY A 18 0.64 8.61 2.75
C GLY A 18 0.06 7.45 3.58
N ASP A 19 -0.95 7.75 4.41
CA ASP A 19 -1.63 6.77 5.26
C ASP A 19 -2.78 6.08 4.50
N VAL A 20 -2.42 5.26 3.50
CA VAL A 20 -3.36 4.44 2.73
C VAL A 20 -2.84 3.02 2.55
N ALA A 21 -3.76 2.09 2.28
CA ALA A 21 -3.40 0.72 1.91
C ALA A 21 -3.18 0.59 0.41
N LEU A 22 -2.03 0.04 0.00
CA LEU A 22 -1.65 -0.15 -1.40
C LEU A 22 -1.18 -1.57 -1.66
N SER A 23 -1.37 -2.04 -2.90
CA SER A 23 -0.89 -3.34 -3.34
C SER A 23 0.61 -3.31 -3.60
N LEU A 24 1.38 -3.98 -2.73
CA LEU A 24 2.82 -4.15 -2.91
C LEU A 24 3.23 -5.63 -2.78
N PRO A 25 4.33 -6.04 -3.43
CA PRO A 25 4.89 -7.38 -3.23
C PRO A 25 5.23 -7.56 -1.75
N SER A 26 4.68 -8.61 -1.14
CA SER A 26 4.82 -8.87 0.28
C SER A 26 5.04 -10.35 0.56
N VAL A 27 5.82 -10.66 1.58
CA VAL A 27 5.96 -12.03 2.10
C VAL A 27 4.78 -12.30 3.03
N VAL A 28 3.95 -13.27 2.64
CA VAL A 28 2.77 -13.70 3.39
C VAL A 28 3.04 -15.06 4.02
N GLY A 29 2.83 -15.14 5.33
CA GLY A 29 2.90 -16.37 6.11
C GLY A 29 1.65 -16.56 6.96
N ARG A 30 1.72 -17.49 7.91
CA ARG A 30 0.58 -17.80 8.79
C ARG A 30 0.14 -16.58 9.63
N GLY A 31 1.06 -15.66 9.91
CA GLY A 31 0.80 -14.43 10.66
C GLY A 31 0.24 -13.27 9.82
N GLY A 32 -0.03 -13.48 8.52
CA GLY A 32 -0.39 -12.41 7.59
C GLY A 32 0.84 -11.87 6.84
N VAL A 33 0.88 -10.55 6.63
CA VAL A 33 2.02 -9.88 5.99
C VAL A 33 3.17 -9.80 6.99
N GLU A 34 4.24 -10.53 6.71
CA GLU A 34 5.45 -10.57 7.56
C GLU A 34 6.52 -9.59 7.09
N LEU A 35 6.49 -9.21 5.81
CA LEU A 35 7.41 -8.24 5.20
C LEU A 35 6.77 -7.62 3.96
N VAL A 36 6.85 -6.30 3.83
CA VAL A 36 6.56 -5.59 2.58
C VAL A 36 7.88 -5.37 1.84
N MET A 37 7.91 -5.64 0.54
CA MET A 37 9.09 -5.48 -0.31
C MET A 37 8.83 -4.35 -1.32
N PRO A 38 9.32 -3.13 -1.07
CA PRO A 38 9.21 -2.03 -2.02
C PRO A 38 9.96 -2.38 -3.30
N PRO A 39 9.31 -2.37 -4.48
CA PRO A 39 10.00 -2.58 -5.74
C PRO A 39 10.91 -1.40 -6.07
N VAL A 40 11.98 -1.67 -6.82
CA VAL A 40 12.73 -0.60 -7.49
C VAL A 40 11.90 -0.14 -8.68
N LEU A 41 11.43 1.10 -8.64
CA LEU A 41 10.57 1.68 -9.68
C LEU A 41 11.34 2.73 -10.48
N ALA A 42 11.10 2.78 -11.79
CA ALA A 42 11.50 3.93 -12.58
C ALA A 42 10.71 5.18 -12.16
N GLY A 43 11.22 6.37 -12.48
CA GLY A 43 10.59 7.64 -12.07
C GLY A 43 9.12 7.77 -12.47
N ALA A 44 8.76 7.31 -13.68
CA ALA A 44 7.37 7.32 -14.16
C ALA A 44 6.47 6.33 -13.39
N GLU A 45 6.95 5.13 -13.08
CA GLU A 45 6.21 4.13 -12.31
C GLU A 45 6.04 4.58 -10.85
N ARG A 46 7.07 5.22 -10.30
CA ARG A 46 7.02 5.84 -8.97
C ARG A 46 5.95 6.93 -8.91
N ALA A 47 5.91 7.83 -9.89
CA ALA A 47 4.89 8.87 -9.98
C ALA A 47 3.48 8.28 -10.15
N ALA A 48 3.32 7.20 -10.91
CA ALA A 48 2.04 6.51 -11.07
C ALA A 48 1.56 5.86 -9.75
N LEU A 49 2.48 5.29 -8.97
CA LEU A 49 2.17 4.75 -7.65
C LEU A 49 1.75 5.85 -6.67
N GLU A 50 2.44 6.99 -6.67
CA GLU A 50 2.08 8.17 -5.85
C GLU A 50 0.71 8.75 -6.24
N GLN A 51 0.39 8.80 -7.53
CA GLN A 51 -0.97 9.18 -7.99
C GLN A 51 -2.05 8.21 -7.50
N SER A 52 -1.74 6.91 -7.51
CA SER A 52 -2.66 5.89 -7.00
C SER A 52 -2.91 6.06 -5.50
N ALA A 53 -1.84 6.36 -4.74
CA ALA A 53 -1.92 6.66 -3.32
C ALA A 53 -2.80 7.90 -3.03
N ALA A 54 -2.58 8.98 -3.79
CA ALA A 54 -3.36 10.22 -3.66
C ALA A 54 -4.86 9.98 -3.94
N LEU A 55 -5.19 9.22 -4.98
CA LEU A 55 -6.58 8.87 -5.30
C LEU A 55 -7.26 8.08 -4.18
N LEU A 56 -6.56 7.13 -3.57
CA LEU A 56 -7.10 6.38 -2.43
C LEU A 56 -7.32 7.28 -1.21
N SER A 57 -6.41 8.23 -0.97
CA SER A 57 -6.54 9.18 0.15
C SER A 57 -7.75 10.11 -0.05
N GLU A 58 -7.93 10.65 -1.26
CA GLU A 58 -9.09 11.46 -1.62
C GLU A 58 -10.40 10.67 -1.47
N THR A 59 -10.41 9.43 -1.96
CA THR A 59 -11.56 8.54 -1.84
C THR A 59 -11.90 8.29 -0.37
N LEU A 60 -10.89 8.01 0.46
CA LEU A 60 -11.07 7.79 1.90
C LEU A 60 -11.63 9.02 2.61
N ALA A 61 -11.16 10.22 2.27
CA ALA A 61 -11.66 11.47 2.85
C ALA A 61 -13.15 11.75 2.52
N GLY A 62 -13.62 11.25 1.38
CA GLY A 62 -15.02 11.33 0.99
C GLY A 62 -15.94 10.30 1.67
N LEU A 63 -15.39 9.26 2.29
CA LEU A 63 -16.16 8.21 2.95
C LEU A 63 -16.55 8.61 4.38
N ARG A 64 -17.85 8.56 4.68
CA ARG A 64 -18.34 8.59 6.07
C ARG A 64 -18.23 7.20 6.68
N ILE A 65 -17.03 6.82 7.10
CA ILE A 65 -16.84 5.60 7.88
C ILE A 65 -17.26 5.93 9.32
N GLY A 66 -18.33 5.31 9.79
CA GLY A 66 -18.88 5.55 11.13
C GLY A 66 -17.78 5.40 12.19
N SER A 67 -17.57 6.46 12.97
CA SER A 67 -16.67 6.45 14.11
C SER A 67 -17.15 5.36 15.08
N ARG A 68 -16.32 4.34 15.31
CA ARG A 68 -16.49 3.49 16.48
C ARG A 68 -16.20 4.29 17.75
#